data_AF-A0A179HQA1-F1
#
_entry.id   AF-A0A179HQA1-F1
#
_cell.length_a   1.000
_cell.length_b   1.000
_cell.length_c   1.000
_cell.angle_alpha   90.00
_cell.angle_beta   90.00
_cell.angle_gamma   90.00
#
_symmetry.space_group_name_H-M   'P 1'
#
loop_
_entity.id
_entity.type
_entity.pdbx_description
1 polymer ?
#
loop_
_entity_poly.entity_id
_entity_poly.type
_entity_poly.pdbx_seq_one_letter_code
_entity_poly.pdbx_strand_id
1 'polypeptide(L)'
;MARQQNRTSVRFSTYSMVAPSLTPTFQTTDSAQAEIRDIALGLDRMENKALSSQRVVLSDEKTDNMSKLALGAKLERALDRRMSSQDAVMRPRQKSIKVSISEKTPISEKA
;
A
#
# COMPACT_ATOMS: atom_id res chain seq x y z
N MET A 1 -67.99 -18.38 -30.12
CA MET A 1 -66.66 -18.98 -29.96
C MET A 1 -65.68 -17.89 -29.54
N ALA A 2 -65.22 -17.90 -28.28
CA ALA A 2 -64.12 -17.05 -27.84
C ALA A 2 -63.11 -17.95 -27.12
N ARG A 3 -61.97 -18.17 -27.77
CA ARG A 3 -60.90 -19.05 -27.30
C ARG A 3 -59.98 -18.23 -26.39
N GLN A 4 -60.05 -18.47 -25.09
CA GLN A 4 -59.13 -17.86 -24.11
C GLN A 4 -57.73 -18.41 -24.35
N GLN A 5 -56.79 -17.54 -24.70
CA GLN A 5 -55.37 -17.92 -24.82
C GLN A 5 -54.71 -17.90 -23.44
N ASN A 6 -54.23 -19.06 -23.00
CA ASN A 6 -53.31 -19.17 -21.88
C ASN A 6 -51.96 -18.57 -22.28
N ARG A 7 -51.68 -17.35 -21.81
CA ARG A 7 -50.38 -16.71 -21.95
C ARG A 7 -49.40 -17.41 -21.01
N THR A 8 -48.60 -18.33 -21.53
CA THR A 8 -47.48 -18.94 -20.80
C THR A 8 -46.32 -17.95 -20.71
N SER A 9 -46.45 -16.89 -19.91
CA SER A 9 -45.32 -16.00 -19.63
C SER A 9 -44.45 -16.63 -18.55
N VAL A 10 -43.42 -17.35 -18.96
CA VAL A 10 -42.35 -17.77 -18.05
C VAL A 10 -41.43 -16.56 -17.84
N ARG A 11 -41.70 -15.78 -16.79
CA ARG A 11 -40.79 -14.73 -16.33
C ARG A 11 -39.68 -15.38 -15.51
N PHE A 12 -38.49 -15.48 -16.09
CA PHE A 12 -37.28 -15.80 -15.35
C PHE A 12 -36.78 -14.52 -14.66
N SER A 13 -36.94 -14.43 -13.34
CA SER A 13 -36.34 -13.37 -12.54
C SER A 13 -34.86 -13.70 -12.31
N THR A 14 -33.97 -12.83 -12.80
CA THR A 14 -32.51 -12.94 -12.65
C THR A 14 -32.09 -12.79 -11.18
N TYR A 15 -31.19 -13.69 -10.77
CA TYR A 15 -30.67 -13.88 -9.43
C TYR A 15 -30.04 -12.62 -8.79
N SER A 16 -30.22 -12.49 -7.47
CA SER A 16 -29.45 -11.62 -6.59
C SER A 16 -27.96 -12.01 -6.63
N MET A 17 -27.13 -11.12 -7.14
CA MET A 17 -25.67 -11.27 -7.29
C MET A 17 -24.89 -10.97 -6.00
N VAL A 18 -25.35 -11.42 -4.83
CA VAL A 18 -24.65 -11.13 -3.56
C VAL A 18 -24.75 -12.29 -2.56
N ALA A 19 -24.15 -13.44 -2.90
CA ALA A 19 -23.52 -14.40 -1.98
C ALA A 19 -23.31 -15.73 -2.73
N PRO A 20 -22.10 -16.34 -2.75
CA PRO A 20 -21.96 -17.70 -3.22
C PRO A 20 -22.60 -18.63 -2.19
N SER A 21 -23.77 -19.21 -2.52
CA SER A 21 -24.38 -20.24 -1.68
C SER A 21 -23.58 -21.53 -1.81
N LEU A 22 -23.34 -22.19 -0.67
CA LEU A 22 -22.63 -23.47 -0.57
C LEU A 22 -23.50 -24.67 -1.02
N THR A 23 -24.47 -24.43 -1.90
CA THR A 23 -25.39 -25.44 -2.42
C THR A 23 -24.94 -25.84 -3.82
N PRO A 24 -24.58 -27.12 -4.09
CA PRO A 24 -24.15 -27.54 -5.42
C PRO A 24 -25.35 -27.52 -6.36
N THR A 25 -25.58 -26.37 -7.00
CA THR A 25 -26.75 -26.13 -7.87
C THR A 25 -26.40 -26.37 -9.34
N PHE A 26 -25.33 -27.12 -9.61
CA PHE A 26 -24.87 -27.38 -10.96
C PHE A 26 -25.19 -28.83 -11.33
N GLN A 27 -26.33 -29.03 -12.00
CA GLN A 27 -26.39 -30.13 -12.97
C GLN A 27 -25.42 -29.79 -14.09
N THR A 28 -24.14 -30.11 -13.88
CA THR A 28 -23.12 -29.97 -14.93
C THR A 28 -23.35 -31.10 -15.93
N THR A 29 -23.48 -30.76 -17.20
CA THR A 29 -23.36 -31.74 -18.27
C THR A 29 -21.92 -32.23 -18.31
N ASP A 30 -21.69 -33.47 -18.76
CA ASP A 30 -20.34 -34.05 -18.86
C ASP A 30 -19.39 -33.16 -19.69
N SER A 31 -19.93 -32.43 -20.67
CA SER A 31 -19.20 -31.41 -21.46
C SER A 31 -18.67 -30.26 -20.61
N ALA A 32 -19.46 -29.74 -19.66
CA ALA A 32 -19.04 -28.63 -18.82
C ALA A 32 -17.90 -29.06 -17.87
N GLN A 33 -17.87 -30.32 -17.44
CA GLN A 33 -16.75 -30.85 -16.66
C GLN A 33 -15.49 -31.05 -17.50
N ALA A 34 -15.62 -31.48 -18.76
CA ALA A 34 -14.49 -31.62 -19.68
C ALA A 34 -13.82 -30.27 -19.95
N GLU A 35 -14.61 -29.22 -20.23
CA GLU A 35 -14.11 -27.86 -20.45
C GLU A 35 -13.35 -27.31 -19.22
N ILE A 36 -13.88 -27.53 -18.01
CA ILE A 36 -13.21 -27.08 -16.77
C ILE A 36 -11.86 -27.78 -16.59
N ARG A 37 -11.76 -29.07 -16.94
CA ARG A 37 -10.49 -29.82 -16.85
C ARG A 37 -9.47 -29.30 -17.87
N ASP A 38 -9.90 -29.03 -19.09
CA ASP A 38 -9.01 -28.49 -20.13
C ASP A 38 -8.49 -27.09 -19.77
N ILE A 39 -9.36 -26.24 -19.19
CA ILE A 39 -8.96 -24.94 -18.66
C ILE A 39 -7.95 -25.10 -17.52
N ALA A 40 -8.20 -25.99 -16.56
CA ALA A 40 -7.28 -26.24 -15.45
C ALA A 40 -5.91 -26.73 -15.94
N LEU A 41 -5.87 -27.65 -16.91
CA LEU A 41 -4.63 -28.13 -17.53
C LEU A 41 -3.92 -27.04 -18.33
N GLY A 42 -4.67 -26.15 -19.01
CA GLY A 42 -4.11 -25.00 -19.70
C GLY A 42 -3.43 -24.03 -18.74
N LEU A 43 -4.09 -23.71 -17.62
CA LEU A 43 -3.55 -22.82 -16.59
C LEU A 43 -2.30 -23.41 -15.92
N ASP A 44 -2.30 -24.71 -15.60
CA ASP A 44 -1.14 -25.40 -15.00
C ASP A 44 0.08 -25.38 -15.92
N ARG A 45 -0.10 -25.44 -17.25
CA ARG A 45 1.01 -25.29 -18.21
C ARG A 45 1.48 -23.86 -18.39
N MET A 46 0.58 -22.89 -18.24
CA MET A 46 0.92 -21.47 -18.30
C MET A 46 1.64 -20.99 -17.03
N GLU A 47 1.56 -21.74 -15.93
CA GLU A 47 2.21 -21.36 -14.70
C GLU A 47 3.74 -21.45 -14.82
N ASN A 48 4.43 -20.33 -14.57
CA ASN A 48 5.87 -20.31 -14.55
C ASN A 48 6.37 -20.61 -13.13
N LYS A 49 6.62 -21.90 -12.87
CA LYS A 49 7.10 -22.41 -11.58
C LYS A 49 8.39 -21.75 -11.10
N ALA A 50 9.29 -21.37 -12.03
CA ALA A 50 10.55 -20.73 -11.69
C ALA A 50 10.35 -19.32 -11.11
N LEU A 51 9.39 -18.55 -11.63
CA LEU A 51 9.05 -17.23 -11.10
C LEU A 51 8.39 -17.31 -9.72
N SER A 52 7.57 -18.34 -9.48
CA SER A 52 6.98 -18.60 -8.16
C SER A 52 8.07 -18.88 -7.12
N SER A 53 9.10 -19.65 -7.47
CA SER A 53 10.25 -19.91 -6.58
C SER A 53 11.16 -18.69 -6.38
N GLN A 54 11.19 -17.74 -7.31
CA GLN A 54 11.99 -16.52 -7.19
C GLN A 54 11.38 -15.49 -6.23
N ARG A 55 10.05 -15.49 -6.08
CA ARG A 55 9.36 -14.57 -5.17
C ARG A 55 9.54 -15.03 -3.73
N VAL A 56 10.45 -14.37 -3.01
CA VAL A 56 10.61 -14.59 -1.58
C VAL A 56 9.48 -13.90 -0.83
N VAL A 57 8.57 -14.69 -0.25
CA VAL A 57 7.65 -14.21 0.78
C VAL A 57 8.37 -14.33 2.11
N LEU A 58 8.64 -13.20 2.75
CA LEU A 58 9.29 -13.18 4.06
C LEU A 58 8.30 -13.62 5.13
N SER A 59 8.79 -14.33 6.15
CA SER A 59 8.02 -14.53 7.37
C SER A 59 7.84 -13.19 8.10
N ASP A 60 6.81 -13.10 8.94
CA ASP A 60 6.52 -11.89 9.71
C ASP A 60 7.74 -11.42 10.52
N GLU A 61 8.44 -12.35 11.18
CA GLU A 61 9.67 -12.06 11.92
C GLU A 61 10.77 -11.43 11.04
N LYS A 62 10.95 -11.92 9.81
CA LYS A 62 11.96 -11.39 8.88
C LYS A 62 11.56 -9.99 8.41
N THR A 63 10.28 -9.75 8.19
CA THR A 63 9.74 -8.44 7.83
C THR A 63 9.96 -7.42 8.94
N ASP A 64 9.71 -7.81 10.19
CA ASP A 64 9.95 -6.96 11.37
C ASP A 64 11.44 -6.63 11.55
N ASN A 65 12.31 -7.62 11.38
CA ASN A 65 13.75 -7.40 11.47
C ASN A 65 14.25 -6.44 10.37
N MET A 66 13.77 -6.60 9.13
CA MET A 66 14.08 -5.68 8.04
C MET A 66 13.59 -4.26 8.33
N SER A 67 12.40 -4.13 8.92
CA SER A 67 11.81 -2.84 9.31
C SER A 67 12.63 -2.13 10.39
N LYS A 68 13.11 -2.88 11.40
CA LYS A 68 14.00 -2.35 12.45
C LYS A 68 15.34 -1.86 11.87
N LEU A 69 15.96 -2.65 10.99
CA LEU A 69 17.21 -2.26 10.32
C LEU A 69 17.03 -1.00 9.47
N ALA A 70 15.94 -0.93 8.70
CA ALA A 70 15.64 0.23 7.87
C ALA A 70 15.38 1.49 8.71
N LEU A 71 14.73 1.35 9.87
CA LEU A 71 14.51 2.47 10.80
C LEU A 71 15.84 2.96 11.39
N GLY A 72 16.69 2.04 11.86
CA GLY A 72 18.03 2.38 12.37
C GLY A 72 18.86 3.15 11.35
N ALA A 73 18.93 2.66 10.11
CA ALA A 73 19.66 3.34 9.02
C ALA A 73 19.07 4.72 8.67
N LYS A 74 17.74 4.90 8.75
CA LYS A 74 17.10 6.20 8.56
C LYS A 74 17.47 7.17 9.68
N LEU A 75 17.50 6.70 10.92
CA LEU A 75 17.88 7.49 12.09
C LEU A 75 19.34 7.94 11.98
N GLU A 76 20.25 7.01 11.68
CA GLU A 76 21.68 7.31 11.48
C GLU A 76 21.88 8.38 10.39
N ARG A 77 21.27 8.19 9.22
CA ARG A 77 21.31 9.20 8.14
C ARG A 77 20.74 10.56 8.56
N ALA A 78 19.68 10.57 9.37
CA ALA A 78 19.09 11.81 9.88
C ALA A 78 20.04 12.52 10.87
N LEU A 79 20.68 11.75 11.75
CA LEU A 79 21.70 12.26 12.66
C LEU A 79 22.91 12.81 11.89
N ASP A 80 23.44 12.10 10.90
CA ASP A 80 24.58 12.58 10.09
C ASP A 80 24.30 13.94 9.43
N ARG A 81 23.08 14.14 8.91
CA ARG A 81 22.65 15.42 8.34
C ARG A 81 22.59 16.51 9.40
N ARG A 82 22.10 16.18 10.59
CA ARG A 82 22.01 17.09 11.73
C ARG A 82 23.40 17.46 12.26
N MET A 83 24.29 16.48 12.40
CA MET A 83 25.64 16.65 12.93
C MET A 83 26.55 17.39 11.95
N SER A 84 26.47 17.13 10.64
CA SER A 84 27.35 17.80 9.67
C SER A 84 27.10 19.31 9.47
N SER A 85 25.94 19.83 9.92
CA SER A 85 25.55 21.23 9.73
C SER A 85 25.46 22.05 11.02
N GLN A 86 25.70 21.42 12.17
CA GLN A 86 25.58 22.05 13.49
C GLN A 86 26.91 22.50 14.09
N ASP A 87 28.03 21.97 13.60
CA ASP A 87 29.33 22.35 14.12
C ASP A 87 29.60 23.83 13.88
N ALA A 88 29.92 24.55 14.95
CA ALA A 88 30.15 25.99 14.90
C ALA A 88 31.44 26.28 14.11
N VAL A 89 31.30 26.82 12.90
CA VAL A 89 32.45 27.30 12.12
C VAL A 89 32.76 28.73 12.56
N MET A 90 33.87 28.91 13.27
CA MET A 90 34.36 30.22 13.66
C MET A 90 34.75 31.00 12.39
N ARG A 91 33.93 31.99 12.02
CA ARG A 91 34.21 32.89 10.88
C ARG A 91 34.85 34.18 11.38
N PRO A 92 35.87 34.71 10.68
CA PRO A 92 36.42 36.02 11.01
C PRO A 92 35.31 37.08 10.91
N ARG A 93 35.21 37.93 11.92
CA ARG A 93 34.19 39.00 11.98
C ARG A 93 34.43 39.93 10.80
N GLN A 94 33.41 40.15 9.96
CA GLN A 94 33.48 41.20 8.95
C GLN A 94 33.68 42.54 9.66
N LYS A 95 34.60 43.36 9.13
CA LYS A 95 34.90 44.70 9.63
C LYS A 95 33.58 45.48 9.63
N SER A 96 33.00 45.70 10.80
CA SER A 96 31.72 46.39 10.92
C SER A 96 31.86 47.80 10.35
N ILE A 97 31.02 48.12 9.36
CA ILE A 97 30.71 49.51 9.07
C ILE A 97 30.10 50.05 10.36
N LYS A 98 30.73 51.07 10.94
CA LYS A 98 30.29 51.72 12.17
C LYS A 98 28.93 52.38 11.92
N VAL A 99 27.84 51.64 12.09
CA VAL A 99 26.51 52.22 12.27
C VAL A 99 26.43 52.61 13.73
N SER A 100 26.61 53.90 13.99
CA SER A 100 26.42 54.52 15.29
C SER A 100 24.95 54.42 15.71
N ILE A 101 24.60 53.34 16.40
CA ILE A 101 23.33 53.26 17.13
C ILE A 101 23.60 53.92 18.48
N SER A 102 23.16 55.17 18.61
CA SER A 102 23.18 55.93 19.85
C SER A 102 22.41 55.18 20.94
N GLU A 103 23.08 54.94 22.07
CA GLU A 103 22.53 54.35 23.28
C GLU A 103 21.26 55.09 23.73
N LYS A 104 20.15 54.36 23.91
CA LYS A 104 18.99 54.84 24.66
C LYS A 104 18.94 54.10 26.01
N THR A 105 19.65 54.70 26.97
CA THR A 105 19.39 54.79 28.43
C THR A 105 18.87 53.55 29.19
N PRO A 106 19.57 53.06 30.23
CA PRO A 106 19.03 52.05 31.16
C PRO A 106 17.95 52.65 32.08
N ILE A 107 16.89 51.87 32.27
CA ILE A 107 15.79 52.13 33.22
C ILE A 107 16.38 52.10 34.64
N SER A 108 16.23 53.21 35.37
CA SER A 108 16.59 53.32 36.78
C SER A 108 15.55 52.61 37.65
N GLU A 109 15.99 51.63 38.43
CA GLU A 109 15.25 51.08 39.56
C GLU A 109 15.39 52.03 40.76
N LYS A 110 14.29 52.53 41.32
CA LYS A 110 14.26 53.20 42.62
C LYS A 110 12.95 52.92 43.35
N ALA A 111 13.14 52.51 44.61
CA ALA A 111 12.22 52.36 45.74
C ALA A 111 11.39 51.07 45.78
#